data_AF-J9B0A9-F1
#
_entry.id   AF-J9B0A9-F1
#
_cell.length_a   1.000
_cell.length_b   1.000
_cell.length_c   1.000
_cell.angle_alpha   90.00
_cell.angle_beta   90.00
_cell.angle_gamma   90.00
#
_symmetry.space_group_name_H-M   'P 1'
#
loop_
_entity.id
_entity.type
_entity.pdbx_description
1 polymer ?
#
loop_
_entity_poly.entity_id
_entity_poly.type
_entity_poly.pdbx_seq_one_letter_code
_entity_poly.pdbx_strand_id
1 'polypeptide(L)'
;MSATWADIQRLAADFQRIQLTESSKKNNCVELISILINSKAIDILFTTDGKEYVTRNHLLNEVKNECIGREGRVSLYDLAYTLNVDYEHIESTVSVIVKQGYIDVLCKSLNERLMDDGIVSISQLAKTWDLPAEILNSLVLVEVGSKVDAIRDGDALYTRSYLSAQRNILRAMLCGLTKVTPIARLQSELQLTNAMFWSLFDELDTMKEVPGKIVGARTSNHCLYHPNIYTVLVKQYILKTFLQEGILKLAVFKKLSVVEPKVYMKEILKNTAYSKLIHFPSAIISIKVWDEIEAAVKEEMNSKSVVDVRLYMPETVQSKADIEHAVSSLIKNNEDWLFVSGTSYLYNCQLHTYAMMALDDLISTRAEEITSTWGKQKTSKKLEK
;
A
#
# COMPACT_ATOMS: atom_id res chain seq x y z
N MET A 1 -62.34 -56.93 9.87
CA MET A 1 -62.44 -58.38 9.56
C MET A 1 -61.13 -58.79 8.91
N SER A 2 -60.32 -59.60 9.59
CA SER A 2 -59.01 -60.04 9.11
C SER A 2 -59.17 -61.15 8.07
N ALA A 3 -58.54 -60.99 6.90
CA ALA A 3 -58.51 -62.02 5.86
C ALA A 3 -57.97 -63.34 6.44
N THR A 4 -58.69 -64.44 6.25
CA THR A 4 -58.28 -65.74 6.77
C THR A 4 -57.23 -66.37 5.86
N TRP A 5 -56.37 -67.23 6.41
CA TRP A 5 -55.32 -67.93 5.65
C TRP A 5 -55.86 -68.70 4.43
N ALA A 6 -57.10 -69.21 4.54
CA ALA A 6 -57.81 -69.85 3.43
C ALA A 6 -58.14 -68.87 2.29
N ASP A 7 -58.48 -67.62 2.61
CA ASP A 7 -58.72 -66.58 1.62
C ASP A 7 -57.42 -66.22 0.88
N ILE A 8 -56.30 -66.15 1.61
CA ILE A 8 -54.98 -65.86 1.04
C ILE A 8 -54.53 -67.00 0.11
N GLN A 9 -54.72 -68.26 0.51
CA GLN A 9 -54.40 -69.42 -0.35
C GLN A 9 -55.28 -69.49 -1.59
N ARG A 10 -56.57 -69.17 -1.46
CA ARG A 10 -57.50 -69.12 -2.59
C ARG A 10 -57.12 -68.03 -3.57
N LEU A 11 -56.77 -66.84 -3.07
CA LEU A 11 -56.32 -65.72 -3.89
C LEU A 11 -54.99 -66.05 -4.61
N ALA A 12 -54.07 -66.74 -3.95
CA ALA A 12 -52.80 -67.18 -4.55
C ALA A 12 -53.02 -68.25 -5.64
N ALA A 13 -53.95 -69.18 -5.43
CA ALA A 13 -54.31 -70.19 -6.42
C ALA A 13 -55.02 -69.56 -7.64
N ASP A 14 -55.93 -68.61 -7.41
CA ASP A 14 -56.57 -67.85 -8.48
C ASP A 14 -55.54 -67.00 -9.23
N PHE A 15 -54.56 -66.41 -8.54
CA PHE A 15 -53.47 -65.66 -9.16
C PHE A 15 -52.58 -66.55 -10.05
N GLN A 16 -52.19 -67.74 -9.59
CA GLN A 16 -51.44 -68.72 -10.40
C GLN A 16 -52.25 -69.19 -11.62
N ARG A 17 -53.54 -69.47 -11.44
CA ARG A 17 -54.43 -69.86 -12.55
C ARG A 17 -54.58 -68.75 -13.58
N ILE A 18 -54.67 -67.51 -13.12
CA ILE A 18 -54.72 -66.33 -13.98
C ILE A 18 -53.38 -66.18 -14.70
N GLN A 19 -52.23 -66.37 -14.05
CA GLN A 19 -50.90 -66.29 -14.68
C GLN A 19 -50.72 -67.29 -15.84
N LEU A 20 -51.22 -68.51 -15.72
CA LEU A 20 -51.13 -69.55 -16.76
C LEU A 20 -51.98 -69.27 -18.03
N THR A 21 -52.87 -68.27 -18.00
CA THR A 21 -53.69 -67.85 -19.16
C THR A 21 -52.97 -66.75 -19.96
N GLU A 22 -51.83 -67.10 -20.55
CA GLU A 22 -50.73 -66.16 -20.82
C GLU A 22 -50.81 -65.30 -22.11
N SER A 23 -51.89 -65.34 -22.90
CA SER A 23 -51.90 -64.71 -24.23
C SER A 23 -52.75 -63.44 -24.40
N SER A 24 -53.38 -62.89 -23.35
CA SER A 24 -54.25 -61.69 -23.48
C SER A 24 -53.99 -60.55 -22.48
N LYS A 25 -52.90 -60.60 -21.70
CA LYS A 25 -52.71 -59.67 -20.56
C LYS A 25 -51.85 -58.43 -20.80
N LYS A 26 -51.09 -58.36 -21.90
CA LYS A 26 -50.24 -57.19 -22.15
C LYS A 26 -51.07 -55.91 -22.32
N ASN A 27 -52.27 -56.02 -22.90
CA ASN A 27 -53.16 -54.87 -23.13
C ASN A 27 -53.87 -54.40 -21.85
N ASN A 28 -54.28 -55.32 -20.96
CA ASN A 28 -54.96 -54.95 -19.71
C ASN A 28 -54.04 -54.25 -18.70
N CYS A 29 -52.75 -54.62 -18.63
CA CYS A 29 -51.81 -53.93 -17.74
C CYS A 29 -51.53 -52.49 -18.19
N VAL A 30 -51.46 -52.25 -19.51
CA VAL A 30 -51.28 -50.90 -20.07
C VAL A 30 -52.52 -50.04 -19.81
N GLU A 31 -53.71 -50.61 -19.90
CA GLU A 31 -54.97 -49.90 -19.61
C GLU A 31 -55.11 -49.56 -18.12
N LEU A 32 -54.74 -50.48 -17.21
CA LEU A 32 -54.70 -50.21 -15.76
C LEU A 32 -53.69 -49.12 -15.40
N ILE A 33 -52.50 -49.14 -16.01
CA ILE A 33 -51.49 -48.08 -15.82
C ILE A 33 -52.02 -46.75 -16.37
N SER A 34 -52.70 -46.75 -17.52
CA SER A 34 -53.31 -45.54 -18.09
C SER A 34 -54.42 -44.97 -17.19
N ILE A 35 -55.22 -45.83 -16.56
CA ILE A 35 -56.23 -45.43 -15.57
C ILE A 35 -55.57 -44.85 -14.32
N LEU A 36 -54.48 -45.46 -13.84
CA LEU A 36 -53.72 -44.98 -12.68
C LEU A 36 -53.05 -43.63 -12.94
N ILE A 37 -52.52 -43.41 -14.15
CA ILE A 37 -51.98 -42.12 -14.62
C ILE A 37 -53.09 -41.07 -14.69
N ASN A 38 -54.24 -41.39 -15.30
CA ASN A 38 -55.39 -40.48 -15.41
C ASN A 38 -56.00 -40.13 -14.06
N SER A 39 -55.91 -41.03 -13.08
CA SER A 39 -56.33 -40.79 -11.69
C SER A 39 -55.32 -40.00 -10.85
N LYS A 40 -54.16 -39.62 -11.42
CA LYS A 40 -53.01 -38.97 -10.76
C LYS A 40 -52.46 -39.74 -9.54
N ALA A 41 -52.73 -41.03 -9.44
CA ALA A 41 -52.25 -41.85 -8.32
C ALA A 41 -50.76 -42.19 -8.44
N ILE A 42 -50.19 -42.16 -9.65
CA ILE A 42 -48.79 -42.48 -9.93
C ILE A 42 -48.22 -41.51 -10.97
N ASP A 43 -47.05 -40.93 -10.69
CA ASP A 43 -46.30 -40.05 -11.60
C ASP A 43 -45.17 -40.84 -12.28
N ILE A 44 -45.44 -41.31 -13.50
CA ILE A 44 -44.60 -42.21 -14.28
C ILE A 44 -44.18 -41.51 -15.57
N LEU A 45 -42.90 -41.59 -15.89
CA LEU A 45 -42.28 -41.08 -17.11
C LEU A 45 -42.05 -42.24 -18.10
N PHE A 46 -42.13 -41.94 -19.39
CA PHE A 46 -41.84 -42.89 -20.46
C PHE A 46 -40.36 -42.79 -20.84
N THR A 47 -39.72 -43.94 -21.05
CA THR A 47 -38.41 -43.97 -21.71
C THR A 47 -38.53 -43.51 -23.17
N THR A 48 -37.47 -42.96 -23.75
CA THR A 48 -37.45 -42.50 -25.15
C THR A 48 -37.74 -43.60 -26.16
N ASP A 49 -37.59 -44.86 -25.77
CA ASP A 49 -37.93 -46.03 -26.58
C ASP A 49 -39.36 -46.58 -26.33
N GLY A 50 -40.09 -46.00 -25.38
CA GLY A 50 -41.48 -46.34 -25.04
C GLY A 50 -41.66 -47.72 -24.40
N LYS A 51 -40.58 -48.41 -24.01
CA LYS A 51 -40.65 -49.79 -23.50
C LYS A 51 -40.77 -49.89 -21.98
N GLU A 52 -40.34 -48.86 -21.25
CA GLU A 52 -40.26 -48.90 -19.80
C GLU A 52 -40.92 -47.69 -19.13
N TYR A 53 -41.36 -47.92 -17.90
CA TYR A 53 -42.03 -46.96 -17.05
C TYR A 53 -41.08 -46.57 -15.91
N VAL A 54 -40.64 -45.31 -15.90
CA VAL A 54 -39.71 -44.79 -14.89
C VAL A 54 -40.47 -43.90 -13.91
N THR A 55 -40.42 -44.23 -12.62
CA THR A 55 -41.01 -43.34 -11.60
C THR A 55 -40.08 -42.15 -11.35
N ARG A 56 -40.64 -40.96 -11.08
CA ARG A 56 -39.84 -39.74 -10.81
C ARG A 56 -38.80 -39.91 -9.69
N ASN A 57 -39.15 -40.65 -8.63
CA ASN A 57 -38.23 -40.98 -7.54
C ASN A 57 -37.09 -41.93 -7.96
N HIS A 58 -37.36 -42.81 -8.92
CA HIS A 58 -36.34 -43.72 -9.46
C HIS A 58 -35.36 -42.93 -10.34
N LEU A 59 -35.88 -42.08 -11.23
CA LEU A 59 -35.08 -41.17 -12.05
C LEU A 59 -34.15 -40.28 -11.20
N LEU A 60 -34.67 -39.70 -10.11
CA LEU A 60 -33.86 -38.92 -9.17
C LEU A 60 -32.67 -39.72 -8.61
N ASN A 61 -32.90 -40.98 -8.22
CA ASN A 61 -31.85 -41.83 -7.67
C ASN A 61 -30.84 -42.28 -8.73
N GLU A 62 -31.29 -42.61 -9.94
CA GLU A 62 -30.40 -43.00 -11.04
C GLU A 62 -29.54 -41.83 -11.51
N VAL A 63 -30.14 -40.65 -11.72
CA VAL A 63 -29.40 -39.41 -12.02
C VAL A 63 -28.35 -39.16 -10.94
N LYS A 64 -28.71 -39.29 -9.66
CA LYS A 64 -27.76 -39.11 -8.56
C LYS A 64 -26.63 -40.15 -8.59
N ASN A 65 -26.93 -41.41 -8.87
CA ASN A 65 -25.94 -42.49 -8.93
C ASN A 65 -24.98 -42.32 -10.12
N GLU A 66 -25.50 -41.95 -11.30
CA GLU A 66 -24.68 -41.66 -12.48
C GLU A 66 -23.80 -40.42 -12.27
N CYS A 67 -24.34 -39.38 -11.63
CA CYS A 67 -23.55 -38.22 -11.24
C CYS A 67 -22.44 -38.60 -10.25
N ILE A 68 -22.71 -39.43 -9.24
CA ILE A 68 -21.68 -39.89 -8.28
C ILE A 68 -20.63 -40.76 -8.97
N GLY A 69 -21.05 -41.67 -9.85
CA GLY A 69 -20.17 -42.58 -10.58
C GLY A 69 -19.22 -41.87 -11.55
N ARG A 70 -19.56 -40.65 -11.99
CA ARG A 70 -18.76 -39.81 -12.90
C ARG A 70 -18.23 -38.53 -12.25
N GLU A 71 -17.98 -38.57 -10.93
CA GLU A 71 -17.37 -37.47 -10.16
C GLU A 71 -18.13 -36.12 -10.24
N GLY A 72 -19.43 -36.15 -10.53
CA GLY A 72 -20.33 -35.01 -10.51
C GLY A 72 -20.38 -34.17 -11.80
N ARG A 73 -19.64 -34.54 -12.85
CA ARG A 73 -19.59 -33.79 -14.12
C ARG A 73 -20.09 -34.64 -15.28
N VAL A 74 -21.36 -34.47 -15.64
CA VAL A 74 -21.99 -35.22 -16.72
C VAL A 74 -22.77 -34.25 -17.60
N SER A 75 -22.59 -34.37 -18.93
CA SER A 75 -23.41 -33.64 -19.88
C SER A 75 -24.86 -34.09 -19.76
N LEU A 76 -25.82 -33.15 -19.80
CA LEU A 76 -27.25 -33.47 -19.79
C LEU A 76 -27.62 -34.39 -20.97
N TYR A 77 -26.93 -34.26 -22.10
CA TYR A 77 -27.13 -35.11 -23.26
C TYR A 77 -26.65 -36.55 -23.02
N ASP A 78 -25.48 -36.72 -22.42
CA ASP A 78 -24.94 -38.04 -22.09
C ASP A 78 -25.79 -38.74 -21.02
N LEU A 79 -26.34 -37.96 -20.09
CA LEU A 79 -27.25 -38.43 -19.06
C LEU A 79 -28.59 -38.87 -19.67
N ALA A 80 -29.14 -38.10 -20.62
CA ALA A 80 -30.34 -38.46 -21.38
C ALA A 80 -30.15 -39.70 -22.23
N TYR A 81 -28.98 -39.85 -22.86
CA TYR A 81 -28.64 -41.04 -23.62
C TYR A 81 -28.46 -42.27 -22.71
N THR A 82 -27.73 -42.13 -21.60
CA THR A 82 -27.43 -43.26 -20.70
C THR A 82 -28.68 -43.76 -19.98
N LEU A 83 -29.54 -42.85 -19.52
CA LEU A 83 -30.77 -43.20 -18.79
C LEU A 83 -31.96 -43.45 -19.73
N ASN A 84 -31.82 -43.15 -21.02
CA ASN A 84 -32.87 -43.32 -22.03
C ASN A 84 -34.19 -42.63 -21.64
N VAL A 85 -34.10 -41.42 -21.10
CA VAL A 85 -35.21 -40.57 -20.65
C VAL A 85 -35.13 -39.23 -21.37
N ASP A 86 -36.30 -38.64 -21.64
CA ASP A 86 -36.40 -37.36 -22.34
C ASP A 86 -35.66 -36.22 -21.63
N TYR A 87 -35.10 -35.32 -22.44
CA TYR A 87 -34.22 -34.24 -22.00
C TYR A 87 -34.89 -33.31 -20.99
N GLU A 88 -36.17 -32.97 -21.21
CA GLU A 88 -36.91 -32.02 -20.37
C GLU A 88 -37.09 -32.54 -18.93
N HIS A 89 -37.30 -33.85 -18.78
CA HIS A 89 -37.44 -34.49 -17.47
C HIS A 89 -36.12 -34.59 -16.72
N ILE A 90 -35.02 -34.82 -17.44
CA ILE A 90 -33.68 -34.84 -16.87
C ILE A 90 -33.26 -33.43 -16.44
N GLU A 91 -33.49 -32.41 -17.27
CA GLU A 91 -33.17 -31.01 -16.94
C GLU A 91 -33.91 -30.55 -15.67
N SER A 92 -35.21 -30.84 -15.58
CA SER A 92 -36.01 -30.54 -14.38
C SER A 92 -35.47 -31.23 -13.12
N THR A 93 -35.05 -32.49 -13.25
CA THR A 93 -34.52 -33.31 -12.14
C THR A 93 -33.14 -32.83 -11.70
N VAL A 94 -32.25 -32.54 -12.66
CA VAL A 94 -30.88 -32.05 -12.41
C VAL A 94 -30.89 -30.66 -11.78
N SER A 95 -31.80 -29.77 -12.19
CA SER A 95 -31.94 -28.42 -11.62
C SER A 95 -32.21 -28.44 -10.10
N VAL A 96 -32.90 -29.48 -9.60
CA VAL A 96 -33.15 -29.69 -8.17
C VAL A 96 -31.90 -30.22 -7.46
N ILE A 97 -31.18 -31.17 -8.06
CA ILE A 97 -30.00 -31.83 -7.47
C ILE A 97 -28.79 -30.88 -7.40
N VAL A 98 -28.52 -30.13 -8.47
CA VAL A 98 -27.37 -29.22 -8.59
C VAL A 98 -27.40 -28.13 -7.51
N LYS A 99 -28.60 -27.68 -7.11
CA LYS A 99 -28.75 -26.60 -6.12
C LYS A 99 -28.39 -26.99 -4.69
N GLN A 100 -28.33 -28.27 -4.34
CA GLN A 100 -28.18 -28.69 -2.93
C GLN A 100 -26.94 -29.55 -2.67
N GLY A 101 -26.59 -30.51 -3.54
CA GLY A 101 -25.52 -31.46 -3.23
C GLY A 101 -24.12 -30.99 -3.66
N TYR A 102 -23.99 -30.53 -4.90
CA TYR A 102 -22.69 -30.26 -5.51
C TYR A 102 -22.05 -28.97 -4.99
N ILE A 103 -22.86 -27.93 -4.76
CA ILE A 103 -22.38 -26.65 -4.20
C ILE A 103 -21.79 -26.87 -2.80
N ASP A 104 -22.43 -27.68 -1.96
CA ASP A 104 -21.95 -27.97 -0.60
C ASP A 104 -20.60 -28.69 -0.62
N VAL A 105 -20.41 -29.63 -1.56
CA VAL A 105 -19.11 -30.32 -1.75
C VAL A 105 -18.04 -29.33 -2.22
N LEU A 106 -18.36 -28.44 -3.17
CA LEU A 106 -17.43 -27.42 -3.63
C LEU A 106 -17.07 -26.42 -2.52
N CYS A 107 -18.05 -25.94 -1.75
CA CYS A 107 -17.82 -25.07 -0.60
C CYS A 107 -16.94 -25.75 0.46
N LYS A 108 -17.16 -27.05 0.72
CA LYS A 108 -16.32 -27.81 1.65
C LYS A 108 -14.89 -27.96 1.14
N SER A 109 -14.71 -28.31 -0.14
CA SER A 109 -13.39 -28.40 -0.76
C SER A 109 -12.66 -27.05 -0.76
N LEU A 110 -13.38 -25.94 -0.98
CA LEU A 110 -12.83 -24.60 -0.89
C LEU A 110 -12.36 -24.29 0.54
N ASN A 111 -13.16 -24.63 1.55
CA ASN A 111 -12.78 -24.44 2.95
C ASN A 111 -11.54 -25.25 3.32
N GLU A 112 -11.47 -26.53 2.94
CA GLU A 112 -10.31 -27.38 3.19
C GLU A 112 -9.04 -26.75 2.58
N ARG A 113 -9.13 -26.30 1.33
CA ARG A 113 -8.00 -25.63 0.68
C ARG A 113 -7.63 -24.29 1.31
N LEU A 114 -8.63 -23.50 1.72
CA LEU A 114 -8.40 -22.24 2.43
C LEU A 114 -7.75 -22.46 3.80
N MET A 115 -8.05 -23.57 4.48
CA MET A 115 -7.39 -23.93 5.73
C MET A 115 -5.91 -24.30 5.53
N ASP A 116 -5.59 -24.96 4.42
CA ASP A 116 -4.21 -25.35 4.09
C ASP A 116 -3.37 -24.16 3.58
N ASP A 117 -3.88 -23.42 2.59
CA ASP A 117 -3.14 -22.38 1.88
C ASP A 117 -3.29 -20.99 2.54
N GLY A 118 -4.36 -20.75 3.31
CA GLY A 118 -4.66 -19.46 3.95
C GLY A 118 -5.19 -18.37 3.00
N ILE A 119 -4.72 -18.37 1.75
CA ILE A 119 -5.12 -17.49 0.65
C ILE A 119 -5.35 -18.31 -0.63
N VAL A 120 -6.44 -18.02 -1.35
CA VAL A 120 -6.76 -18.67 -2.64
C VAL A 120 -7.17 -17.63 -3.67
N SER A 121 -6.60 -17.71 -4.88
CA SER A 121 -7.03 -16.90 -6.03
C SER A 121 -8.24 -17.53 -6.72
N ILE A 122 -9.28 -16.73 -6.96
CA ILE A 122 -10.52 -17.10 -7.65
C ILE A 122 -10.20 -17.51 -9.10
N SER A 123 -9.34 -16.77 -9.80
CA SER A 123 -8.93 -17.11 -11.16
C SER A 123 -8.16 -18.43 -11.24
N GLN A 124 -7.32 -18.73 -10.25
CA GLN A 124 -6.63 -20.02 -10.16
C GLN A 124 -7.58 -21.16 -9.77
N LEU A 125 -8.54 -20.88 -8.91
CA LEU A 125 -9.59 -21.83 -8.52
C LEU A 125 -10.45 -22.21 -9.73
N ALA A 126 -10.90 -21.22 -10.53
CA ALA A 126 -11.68 -21.45 -11.74
C ALA A 126 -10.94 -22.36 -12.75
N LYS A 127 -9.62 -22.17 -12.91
CA LYS A 127 -8.78 -23.03 -13.76
C LYS A 127 -8.63 -24.44 -13.20
N THR A 128 -8.38 -24.56 -11.89
CA THR A 128 -8.19 -25.86 -11.24
C THR A 128 -9.46 -26.70 -11.28
N TRP A 129 -10.61 -26.03 -11.14
CA TRP A 129 -11.91 -26.67 -11.18
C TRP A 129 -12.50 -26.74 -12.58
N ASP A 130 -11.83 -26.22 -13.61
CA ASP A 130 -12.37 -26.14 -14.97
C ASP A 130 -13.82 -25.62 -15.01
N LEU A 131 -14.07 -24.56 -14.23
CA LEU A 131 -15.40 -23.99 -14.04
C LEU A 131 -15.45 -22.57 -14.61
N PRO A 132 -16.47 -22.21 -15.40
CA PRO A 132 -16.68 -20.83 -15.83
C PRO A 132 -16.74 -19.88 -14.63
N ALA A 133 -16.06 -18.74 -14.73
CA ALA A 133 -16.00 -17.75 -13.65
C ALA A 133 -17.38 -17.23 -13.24
N GLU A 134 -18.35 -17.21 -14.15
CA GLU A 134 -19.73 -16.81 -13.88
C GLU A 134 -20.45 -17.79 -12.95
N ILE A 135 -20.23 -19.09 -13.14
CA ILE A 135 -20.77 -20.15 -12.28
C ILE A 135 -20.13 -20.09 -10.89
N LEU A 136 -18.81 -19.87 -10.84
CA LEU A 136 -18.09 -19.71 -9.57
C LEU A 136 -18.58 -18.47 -8.79
N ASN A 137 -18.78 -17.34 -9.46
CA ASN A 137 -19.28 -16.11 -8.85
C ASN A 137 -20.73 -16.24 -8.37
N SER A 138 -21.61 -16.85 -9.16
CA SER A 138 -23.05 -16.93 -8.87
C SER A 138 -23.43 -18.01 -7.86
N LEU A 139 -22.66 -19.11 -7.78
CA LEU A 139 -22.98 -20.24 -6.90
C LEU A 139 -22.09 -20.31 -5.66
N VAL A 140 -20.77 -20.21 -5.81
CA VAL A 140 -19.83 -20.48 -4.71
C VAL A 140 -19.48 -19.20 -3.96
N LEU A 141 -19.24 -18.09 -4.67
CA LEU A 141 -18.84 -16.84 -4.04
C LEU A 141 -19.99 -16.11 -3.33
N VAL A 142 -21.25 -16.45 -3.64
CA VAL A 142 -22.42 -15.98 -2.88
C VAL A 142 -22.46 -16.59 -1.48
N GLU A 143 -21.93 -17.80 -1.31
CA GLU A 143 -21.90 -18.52 -0.04
C GLU A 143 -20.69 -18.14 0.84
N VAL A 144 -19.83 -17.23 0.38
CA VAL A 144 -18.69 -16.68 1.14
C VAL A 144 -19.22 -15.79 2.27
N GLY A 145 -18.84 -16.12 3.50
CA GLY A 145 -19.35 -15.52 4.73
C GLY A 145 -20.51 -16.29 5.37
N SER A 146 -21.13 -17.23 4.65
CA SER A 146 -22.16 -18.14 5.17
C SER A 146 -21.59 -19.55 5.41
N LYS A 147 -21.31 -20.28 4.32
CA LYS A 147 -20.74 -21.64 4.38
C LYS A 147 -19.23 -21.65 4.27
N VAL A 148 -18.65 -20.63 3.64
CA VAL A 148 -17.20 -20.49 3.45
C VAL A 148 -16.69 -19.36 4.34
N ASP A 149 -15.87 -19.66 5.35
CA ASP A 149 -15.31 -18.65 6.27
C ASP A 149 -14.11 -17.95 5.63
N ALA A 150 -14.40 -17.07 4.68
CA ALA A 150 -13.41 -16.28 3.96
C ALA A 150 -13.85 -14.83 3.77
N ILE A 151 -12.88 -13.96 3.59
CA ILE A 151 -13.06 -12.57 3.20
C ILE A 151 -12.55 -12.43 1.77
N ARG A 152 -13.41 -11.86 0.90
CA ARG A 152 -13.10 -11.63 -0.51
C ARG A 152 -12.57 -10.22 -0.70
N ASP A 153 -11.43 -10.12 -1.39
CA ASP A 153 -10.92 -8.86 -1.93
C ASP A 153 -10.45 -9.07 -3.38
N GLY A 154 -11.22 -8.53 -4.33
CA GLY A 154 -10.97 -8.71 -5.76
C GLY A 154 -10.94 -10.18 -6.19
N ASP A 155 -9.77 -10.62 -6.66
CA ASP A 155 -9.49 -12.00 -7.08
C ASP A 155 -9.03 -12.92 -5.93
N ALA A 156 -8.77 -12.39 -4.73
CA ALA A 156 -8.23 -13.18 -3.62
C ALA A 156 -9.29 -13.45 -2.53
N LEU A 157 -9.28 -14.68 -2.02
CA LEU A 157 -10.03 -15.12 -0.85
C LEU A 157 -9.04 -15.36 0.29
N TYR A 158 -9.29 -14.74 1.43
CA TYR A 158 -8.45 -14.84 2.61
C TYR A 158 -9.21 -15.45 3.77
N THR A 159 -8.56 -16.32 4.54
CA THR A 159 -9.10 -16.73 5.84
C THR A 159 -8.88 -15.66 6.90
N ARG A 160 -9.75 -15.62 7.92
CA ARG A 160 -9.58 -14.72 9.07
C ARG A 160 -8.28 -14.99 9.82
N SER A 161 -7.91 -16.26 9.96
CA SER A 161 -6.67 -16.70 10.61
C SER A 161 -5.44 -16.17 9.87
N TYR A 162 -5.43 -16.27 8.53
CA TYR A 162 -4.34 -15.74 7.71
C TYR A 162 -4.24 -14.21 7.84
N LEU A 163 -5.35 -13.48 7.73
CA LEU A 163 -5.33 -12.01 7.90
C LEU A 163 -4.86 -11.59 9.30
N SER A 164 -5.27 -12.31 10.34
CA SER A 164 -4.80 -12.07 11.71
C SER A 164 -3.30 -12.32 11.84
N ALA A 165 -2.77 -13.38 11.21
CA ALA A 165 -1.34 -13.65 11.17
C ALA A 165 -0.57 -12.54 10.42
N GLN A 166 -1.04 -12.14 9.23
CA GLN A 166 -0.43 -11.05 8.47
C GLN A 166 -0.48 -9.71 9.22
N ARG A 167 -1.57 -9.42 9.94
CA ARG A 167 -1.67 -8.26 10.83
C ARG A 167 -0.63 -8.31 11.95
N ASN A 168 -0.43 -9.48 12.56
CA ASN A 168 0.60 -9.67 13.59
C ASN A 168 2.02 -9.50 13.04
N ILE A 169 2.28 -9.99 11.83
CA ILE A 169 3.56 -9.79 11.13
C ILE A 169 3.76 -8.31 10.84
N LEU A 170 2.75 -7.62 10.29
CA LEU A 170 2.79 -6.17 10.05
C LEU A 170 3.10 -5.41 11.34
N ARG A 171 2.40 -5.73 12.43
CA ARG A 171 2.67 -5.14 13.74
C ARG A 171 4.10 -5.39 14.21
N ALA A 172 4.58 -6.62 14.12
CA ALA A 172 5.95 -6.98 14.50
C ALA A 172 6.98 -6.20 13.67
N MET A 173 6.76 -6.08 12.35
CA MET A 173 7.60 -5.26 11.47
C MET A 173 7.61 -3.80 11.93
N LEU A 174 6.44 -3.18 12.11
CA LEU A 174 6.35 -1.77 12.52
C LEU A 174 7.04 -1.52 13.87
N CYS A 175 6.92 -2.45 14.83
CA CYS A 175 7.61 -2.39 16.12
C CYS A 175 9.13 -2.58 16.02
N GLY A 176 9.61 -3.41 15.09
CA GLY A 176 11.04 -3.67 14.90
C GLY A 176 11.78 -2.58 14.13
N LEU A 177 11.07 -1.72 13.40
CA LEU A 177 11.71 -0.69 12.58
C LEU A 177 12.25 0.46 13.44
N THR A 178 13.54 0.73 13.26
CA THR A 178 14.25 1.86 13.92
C THR A 178 14.68 2.95 12.95
N LYS A 179 14.50 2.73 11.65
CA LYS A 179 14.89 3.65 10.56
C LYS A 179 13.67 3.99 9.71
N VAL A 180 13.73 5.18 9.10
CA VAL A 180 12.77 5.60 8.08
C VAL A 180 12.74 4.57 6.96
N THR A 181 11.57 3.99 6.70
CA THR A 181 11.42 2.87 5.77
C THR A 181 10.28 3.13 4.79
N PRO A 182 10.49 2.96 3.47
CA PRO A 182 9.41 3.06 2.49
C PRO A 182 8.33 2.02 2.72
N ILE A 183 7.06 2.43 2.69
CA ILE A 183 5.91 1.51 2.84
C ILE A 183 5.92 0.45 1.74
N ALA A 184 6.34 0.80 0.52
CA ALA A 184 6.48 -0.15 -0.58
C ALA A 184 7.35 -1.38 -0.24
N ARG A 185 8.37 -1.21 0.62
CA ARG A 185 9.18 -2.34 1.10
C ARG A 185 8.43 -3.22 2.09
N LEU A 186 7.58 -2.65 2.93
CA LEU A 186 6.75 -3.43 3.87
C LEU A 186 5.66 -4.20 3.11
N GLN A 187 5.12 -3.58 2.06
CA GLN A 187 4.14 -4.21 1.18
C GLN A 187 4.74 -5.39 0.41
N SER A 188 5.99 -5.31 -0.06
CA SER A 188 6.62 -6.43 -0.79
C SER A 188 6.87 -7.67 0.08
N GLU A 189 7.03 -7.50 1.40
CA GLU A 189 7.21 -8.62 2.33
C GLU A 189 5.88 -9.32 2.67
N LEU A 190 4.74 -8.66 2.41
CA LEU A 190 3.41 -9.19 2.68
C LEU A 190 2.74 -9.60 1.37
N GLN A 191 2.25 -10.84 1.30
CA GLN A 191 1.47 -11.32 0.16
C GLN A 191 0.01 -10.81 0.26
N LEU A 192 -0.16 -9.49 0.24
CA LEU A 192 -1.44 -8.81 0.36
C LEU A 192 -1.65 -7.83 -0.80
N THR A 193 -2.90 -7.61 -1.15
CA THR A 193 -3.27 -6.47 -2.01
C THR A 193 -3.01 -5.16 -1.28
N ASN A 194 -2.86 -4.07 -2.06
CA ASN A 194 -2.68 -2.74 -1.50
C ASN A 194 -3.87 -2.33 -0.59
N ALA A 195 -5.10 -2.67 -1.01
CA ALA A 195 -6.31 -2.40 -0.24
C ALA A 195 -6.30 -3.14 1.12
N MET A 196 -6.00 -4.43 1.12
CA MET A 196 -5.94 -5.22 2.35
C MET A 196 -4.81 -4.78 3.28
N PHE A 197 -3.64 -4.44 2.73
CA PHE A 197 -2.54 -3.88 3.53
C PHE A 197 -3.00 -2.63 4.30
N TRP A 198 -3.63 -1.67 3.61
CA TRP A 198 -4.11 -0.44 4.25
C TRP A 198 -5.23 -0.70 5.25
N SER A 199 -6.14 -1.63 4.97
CA SER A 199 -7.17 -2.06 5.93
C SER A 199 -6.55 -2.57 7.23
N LEU A 200 -5.57 -3.47 7.14
CA LEU A 200 -4.88 -4.00 8.33
C LEU A 200 -4.05 -2.93 9.05
N PHE A 201 -3.43 -2.01 8.30
CA PHE A 201 -2.71 -0.88 8.88
C PHE A 201 -3.66 0.04 9.66
N ASP A 202 -4.81 0.39 9.08
CA ASP A 202 -5.80 1.26 9.69
C ASP A 202 -6.44 0.62 10.93
N GLU A 203 -6.64 -0.71 10.94
CA GLU A 203 -7.02 -1.44 12.14
C GLU A 203 -5.98 -1.28 13.26
N LEU A 204 -4.69 -1.47 12.96
CA LEU A 204 -3.61 -1.31 13.93
C LEU A 204 -3.50 0.13 14.43
N ASP A 205 -3.67 1.11 13.55
CA ASP A 205 -3.62 2.54 13.90
C ASP A 205 -4.80 2.92 14.80
N THR A 206 -6.00 2.40 14.51
CA THR A 206 -7.19 2.57 15.36
C THR A 206 -6.98 1.97 16.76
N MET A 207 -6.30 0.82 16.84
CA MET A 207 -5.92 0.19 18.11
C MET A 207 -4.75 0.91 18.83
N LYS A 208 -4.16 1.94 18.21
CA LYS A 208 -2.96 2.65 18.68
C LYS A 208 -1.73 1.75 18.87
N GLU A 209 -1.66 0.67 18.09
CA GLU A 209 -0.54 -0.27 18.12
C GLU A 209 0.55 0.06 17.08
N VAL A 210 0.43 1.17 16.36
CA VAL A 210 1.43 1.64 15.38
C VAL A 210 2.43 2.58 16.06
N PRO A 211 3.69 2.17 16.31
CA PRO A 211 4.69 2.97 17.02
C PRO A 211 5.40 3.97 16.10
N GLY A 212 4.65 4.75 15.33
CA GLY A 212 5.23 5.68 14.36
C GLY A 212 4.20 6.51 13.62
N LYS A 213 4.65 7.24 12.60
CA LYS A 213 3.82 8.08 11.74
C LYS A 213 4.13 7.81 10.28
N ILE A 214 3.11 7.94 9.44
CA ILE A 214 3.30 7.93 7.98
C ILE A 214 3.53 9.35 7.50
N VAL A 215 4.51 9.53 6.61
CA VAL A 215 4.76 10.78 5.92
C VAL A 215 4.70 10.54 4.41
N GLY A 216 3.95 11.40 3.72
CA GLY A 216 3.66 11.27 2.29
C GLY A 216 2.27 10.68 2.02
N ALA A 217 1.81 10.80 0.77
CA ALA A 217 0.52 10.27 0.35
C ALA A 217 0.56 8.73 0.24
N ARG A 218 -0.50 8.04 0.67
CA ARG A 218 -0.62 6.56 0.61
C ARG A 218 -0.55 5.99 -0.82
N THR A 219 -0.91 6.80 -1.81
CA THR A 219 -0.84 6.46 -3.24
C THR A 219 0.52 6.73 -3.87
N SER A 220 1.43 7.38 -3.14
CA SER A 220 2.74 7.75 -3.66
C SER A 220 3.81 6.72 -3.30
N ASN A 221 4.74 6.48 -4.22
CA ASN A 221 5.93 5.66 -3.97
C ASN A 221 6.89 6.28 -2.93
N HIS A 222 6.64 7.54 -2.55
CA HIS A 222 7.37 8.28 -1.52
C HIS A 222 6.68 8.21 -0.15
N CYS A 223 5.72 7.29 0.04
CA CYS A 223 5.13 7.03 1.35
C CYS A 223 6.16 6.37 2.28
N LEU A 224 6.55 7.08 3.34
CA LEU A 224 7.57 6.65 4.30
C LEU A 224 6.94 6.42 5.67
N TYR A 225 7.34 5.33 6.32
CA TYR A 225 7.09 5.10 7.73
C TYR A 225 8.20 5.70 8.58
N HIS A 226 7.83 6.55 9.55
CA HIS A 226 8.70 7.15 10.54
C HIS A 226 8.43 6.54 11.92
N PRO A 227 9.29 5.63 12.41
CA PRO A 227 9.18 5.11 13.76
C PRO A 227 9.31 6.20 14.83
N ASN A 228 8.58 6.08 15.94
CA ASN A 228 8.68 7.00 17.06
C ASN A 228 10.10 7.01 17.66
N ILE A 229 10.74 5.84 17.75
CA ILE A 229 12.11 5.71 18.23
C ILE A 229 13.10 6.50 17.35
N TYR A 230 12.91 6.51 16.03
CA TYR A 230 13.73 7.30 15.12
C TYR A 230 13.64 8.78 15.47
N THR A 231 12.43 9.29 15.69
CA THR A 231 12.21 10.70 16.08
C THR A 231 12.92 11.07 17.40
N VAL A 232 12.86 10.16 18.39
CA VAL A 232 13.54 10.34 19.68
C VAL A 232 15.06 10.35 19.52
N LEU A 233 15.61 9.41 18.75
CA LEU A 233 17.05 9.30 18.50
C LEU A 233 17.59 10.51 17.72
N VAL A 234 16.86 10.97 16.69
CA VAL A 234 17.21 12.18 15.94
C VAL A 234 17.25 13.40 16.85
N LYS A 235 16.24 13.57 17.71
CA LYS A 235 16.20 14.67 18.69
C LYS A 235 17.41 14.63 19.62
N GLN A 236 17.71 13.46 20.19
CA GLN A 236 18.85 13.28 21.10
C GLN A 236 20.18 13.52 20.41
N TYR A 237 20.36 12.99 19.20
CA TYR A 237 21.56 13.18 18.39
C TYR A 237 21.81 14.66 18.12
N ILE A 238 20.82 15.37 17.56
CA ILE A 238 20.94 16.79 17.22
C ILE A 238 21.24 17.62 18.47
N LEU A 239 20.53 17.37 19.58
CA LEU A 239 20.75 18.08 20.84
C LEU A 239 22.16 17.84 21.38
N LYS A 240 22.62 16.58 21.43
CA LYS A 240 23.96 16.25 21.95
C LYS A 240 25.06 16.86 21.10
N THR A 241 24.98 16.70 19.77
CA THR A 241 25.97 17.28 18.85
C THR A 241 25.99 18.81 18.97
N PHE A 242 24.83 19.46 19.02
CA PHE A 242 24.78 20.92 19.13
C PHE A 242 25.32 21.43 20.47
N LEU A 243 25.05 20.75 21.58
CA LEU A 243 25.58 21.14 22.89
C LEU A 243 27.10 20.94 23.01
N GLN A 244 27.67 20.00 22.26
CA GLN A 244 29.11 19.71 22.26
C GLN A 244 29.89 20.63 21.31
N GLU A 245 29.42 20.79 20.07
CA GLU A 245 30.13 21.51 19.02
C GLU A 245 29.67 22.96 18.86
N GLY A 246 28.46 23.29 19.30
CA GLY A 246 27.86 24.62 19.10
C GLY A 246 27.55 24.96 17.64
N ILE A 247 27.74 24.04 16.69
CA ILE A 247 27.53 24.23 15.25
C ILE A 247 26.83 22.98 14.68
N LEU A 248 25.87 23.18 13.78
CA LEU A 248 25.23 22.09 13.03
C LEU A 248 25.00 22.46 11.56
N LYS A 249 25.48 21.62 10.63
CA LYS A 249 25.26 21.79 9.19
C LYS A 249 23.80 21.55 8.82
N LEU A 250 23.22 22.38 7.94
CA LEU A 250 21.86 22.17 7.41
C LEU A 250 21.72 20.87 6.60
N ALA A 251 22.82 20.38 6.02
CA ALA A 251 22.85 19.08 5.33
C ALA A 251 22.50 17.90 6.26
N VAL A 252 22.83 17.99 7.56
CA VAL A 252 22.51 16.94 8.54
C VAL A 252 21.00 16.84 8.73
N PHE A 253 20.30 17.97 8.85
CA PHE A 253 18.84 17.98 8.98
C PHE A 253 18.13 17.37 7.76
N LYS A 254 18.62 17.65 6.54
CA LYS A 254 18.11 17.02 5.32
C LYS A 254 18.28 15.50 5.34
N LYS A 255 19.45 15.00 5.77
CA LYS A 255 19.72 13.56 5.90
C LYS A 255 18.84 12.89 6.96
N LEU A 256 18.45 13.63 7.99
CA LEU A 256 17.60 13.13 9.08
C LEU A 256 16.09 13.31 8.80
N SER A 257 15.72 13.74 7.59
CA SER A 257 14.32 14.01 7.17
C SER A 257 13.62 15.10 7.97
N VAL A 258 14.36 16.10 8.46
CA VAL A 258 13.80 17.28 9.15
C VAL A 258 13.51 18.39 8.13
N VAL A 259 12.23 18.72 7.95
CA VAL A 259 11.77 19.69 6.94
C VAL A 259 12.11 21.13 7.30
N GLU A 260 11.95 21.52 8.56
CA GLU A 260 12.14 22.90 9.03
C GLU A 260 13.19 22.99 10.15
N PRO A 261 14.49 23.08 9.82
CA PRO A 261 15.57 23.08 10.82
C PRO A 261 15.46 24.22 11.85
N LYS A 262 15.00 25.41 11.41
CA LYS A 262 14.88 26.59 12.27
C LYS A 262 13.80 26.41 13.35
N VAL A 263 12.62 25.92 12.95
CA VAL A 263 11.50 25.66 13.84
C VAL A 263 11.84 24.51 14.79
N TYR A 264 12.39 23.44 14.23
CA TYR A 264 12.79 22.25 14.98
C TYR A 264 13.85 22.57 16.04
N MET A 265 14.84 23.40 15.71
CA MET A 265 15.86 23.80 16.70
C MET A 265 15.30 24.68 17.80
N LYS A 266 14.41 25.63 17.45
CA LYS A 266 13.70 26.42 18.46
C LYS A 266 12.90 25.53 19.40
N GLU A 267 12.26 24.48 18.90
CA GLU A 267 11.48 23.53 19.70
C GLU A 267 12.36 22.70 20.65
N ILE A 268 13.48 22.18 20.16
CA ILE A 268 14.40 21.37 20.95
C ILE A 268 15.06 22.19 22.06
N LEU A 269 15.35 23.47 21.79
CA LEU A 269 16.16 24.32 22.65
C LEU A 269 15.35 25.26 23.56
N LYS A 270 14.01 25.13 23.61
CA LYS A 270 13.09 26.01 24.38
C LYS A 270 13.51 26.25 25.84
N ASN A 271 14.22 25.30 26.47
CA ASN A 271 14.63 25.36 27.87
C ASN A 271 16.16 25.39 28.09
N THR A 272 16.94 25.73 27.06
CA THR A 272 18.41 25.77 27.14
C THR A 272 18.95 27.19 26.96
N ALA A 273 20.12 27.47 27.55
CA ALA A 273 20.85 28.73 27.44
C ALA A 273 21.22 29.14 25.99
N TYR A 274 20.98 28.24 25.02
CA TYR A 274 21.22 28.42 23.59
C TYR A 274 19.99 28.92 22.82
N SER A 275 19.07 29.63 23.48
CA SER A 275 17.85 30.16 22.83
C SER A 275 18.15 31.15 21.70
N LYS A 276 19.30 31.82 21.76
CA LYS A 276 19.83 32.65 20.68
C LYS A 276 20.69 31.80 19.75
N LEU A 277 20.18 31.63 18.53
CA LEU A 277 20.83 30.90 17.44
C LEU A 277 21.11 31.86 16.30
N ILE A 278 22.25 31.66 15.64
CA ILE A 278 22.60 32.37 14.43
C ILE A 278 22.45 31.41 13.27
N HIS A 279 21.63 31.80 12.30
CA HIS A 279 21.27 30.97 11.18
C HIS A 279 22.06 31.41 9.95
N PHE A 280 22.99 30.58 9.52
CA PHE A 280 23.68 30.72 8.24
C PHE A 280 22.96 29.91 7.15
N PRO A 281 23.14 30.28 5.87
CA PRO A 281 22.70 29.47 4.74
C PRO A 281 23.15 28.00 4.78
N SER A 282 24.35 27.71 5.30
CA SER A 282 24.89 26.34 5.36
C SER A 282 24.78 25.66 6.72
N ALA A 283 24.63 26.43 7.81
CA ALA A 283 24.67 25.88 9.17
C ALA A 283 23.89 26.73 10.20
N ILE A 284 23.67 26.15 11.38
CA ILE A 284 23.15 26.84 12.55
C ILE A 284 24.27 26.88 13.59
N ILE A 285 24.60 28.07 14.08
CA ILE A 285 25.68 28.31 15.04
C ILE A 285 25.08 28.84 16.34
N SER A 286 25.64 28.41 17.47
CA SER A 286 25.31 28.93 18.80
C SER A 286 25.83 30.35 18.98
N ILE A 287 25.14 31.17 19.78
CA ILE A 287 25.61 32.53 20.07
C ILE A 287 27.03 32.55 20.68
N LYS A 288 27.40 31.56 21.50
CA LYS A 288 28.73 31.50 22.13
C LYS A 288 29.86 31.40 21.10
N VAL A 289 29.74 30.46 20.16
CA VAL A 289 30.72 30.28 19.09
C VAL A 289 30.80 31.52 18.21
N TRP A 290 29.66 32.18 17.96
CA TRP A 290 29.66 33.42 17.21
C TRP A 290 30.33 34.58 17.95
N ASP A 291 30.07 34.73 19.25
CA ASP A 291 30.68 35.77 20.08
C ASP A 291 32.21 35.59 20.14
N GLU A 292 32.70 34.35 20.17
CA GLU A 292 34.13 34.02 20.08
C GLU A 292 34.74 34.44 18.72
N ILE A 293 34.03 34.18 17.61
CA ILE A 293 34.46 34.62 16.27
C ILE A 293 34.46 36.16 16.19
N GLU A 294 33.41 36.81 16.68
CA GLU A 294 33.30 38.27 16.68
C GLU A 294 34.42 38.90 17.52
N ALA A 295 34.77 38.32 18.67
CA ALA A 295 35.88 38.78 19.50
C ALA A 295 37.24 38.65 18.78
N ALA A 296 37.51 37.51 18.13
CA ALA A 296 38.75 37.30 17.39
C ALA A 296 38.90 38.27 16.19
N VAL A 297 37.80 38.52 15.46
CA VAL A 297 37.77 39.50 14.37
C VAL A 297 38.00 40.92 14.91
N LYS A 298 37.40 41.28 16.04
CA LYS A 298 37.64 42.59 16.69
C LYS A 298 39.09 42.76 17.11
N GLU A 299 39.70 41.73 17.67
CA GLU A 299 41.10 41.75 18.08
C GLU A 299 42.04 41.97 16.88
N GLU A 300 41.86 41.22 15.79
CA GLU A 300 42.70 41.43 14.60
C GLU A 300 42.44 42.81 13.96
N MET A 301 41.19 43.27 13.93
CA MET A 301 40.85 44.61 13.42
C MET A 301 41.58 45.70 14.18
N ASN A 302 41.65 45.60 15.51
CA ASN A 302 42.38 46.56 16.34
C ASN A 302 43.90 46.51 16.11
N SER A 303 44.44 45.36 15.72
CA SER A 303 45.88 45.19 15.49
C SER A 303 46.36 45.59 14.08
N LYS A 304 45.60 45.24 13.04
CA LYS A 304 46.02 45.36 11.63
C LYS A 304 45.16 46.29 10.79
N SER A 305 44.04 46.80 11.32
CA SER A 305 43.06 47.65 10.60
C SER A 305 42.41 47.00 9.35
N VAL A 306 42.73 45.75 9.04
CA VAL A 306 42.15 44.89 7.99
C VAL A 306 42.03 43.48 8.53
N VAL A 307 40.92 42.80 8.21
CA VAL A 307 40.67 41.41 8.58
C VAL A 307 40.06 40.65 7.41
N ASP A 308 40.53 39.42 7.16
CA ASP A 308 39.82 38.45 6.31
C ASP A 308 38.92 37.58 7.18
N VAL A 309 37.60 37.77 7.08
CA VAL A 309 36.61 37.04 7.88
C VAL A 309 36.69 35.53 7.66
N ARG A 310 37.16 35.05 6.49
CA ARG A 310 37.25 33.61 6.19
C ARG A 310 38.20 32.87 7.13
N LEU A 311 39.23 33.54 7.65
CA LEU A 311 40.24 32.92 8.50
C LEU A 311 39.70 32.50 9.87
N TYR A 312 38.64 33.17 10.34
CA TYR A 312 38.02 32.91 11.63
C TYR A 312 36.74 32.08 11.54
N MET A 313 36.24 31.84 10.32
CA MET A 313 35.00 31.10 10.12
C MET A 313 35.25 29.58 10.12
N PRO A 314 34.40 28.80 10.81
CA PRO A 314 34.49 27.34 10.78
C PRO A 314 34.35 26.80 9.35
N GLU A 315 35.04 25.70 9.03
CA GLU A 315 34.97 25.02 7.71
C GLU A 315 33.54 24.69 7.26
N THR A 316 32.64 24.50 8.23
CA THR A 316 31.22 24.24 8.01
C THR A 316 30.47 25.42 7.39
N VAL A 317 31.03 26.64 7.43
CA VAL A 317 30.39 27.92 7.09
C VAL A 317 31.35 28.76 6.23
N GLN A 318 31.71 28.24 5.06
CA GLN A 318 32.64 28.88 4.12
C GLN A 318 32.03 29.19 2.74
N SER A 319 30.73 28.96 2.54
CA SER A 319 30.14 29.31 1.24
C SER A 319 30.13 30.83 1.04
N LYS A 320 30.14 31.29 -0.21
CA LYS A 320 30.11 32.73 -0.52
C LYS A 320 28.96 33.46 0.18
N ALA A 321 27.77 32.85 0.18
CA ALA A 321 26.58 33.39 0.85
C ALA A 321 26.71 33.41 2.38
N ASP A 322 27.42 32.44 2.97
CA ASP A 322 27.67 32.42 4.41
C ASP A 322 28.63 33.54 4.82
N ILE A 323 29.69 33.77 4.05
CA ILE A 323 30.67 34.82 4.33
C ILE A 323 30.05 36.21 4.16
N GLU A 324 29.24 36.42 3.11
CA GLU A 324 28.47 37.66 2.93
C GLU A 324 27.51 37.90 4.11
N HIS A 325 26.87 36.84 4.60
CA HIS A 325 26.01 36.91 5.79
C HIS A 325 26.84 37.25 7.05
N ALA A 326 28.01 36.65 7.24
CA ALA A 326 28.90 36.91 8.37
C ALA A 326 29.39 38.37 8.38
N VAL A 327 29.87 38.86 7.23
CA VAL A 327 30.30 40.26 7.02
C VAL A 327 29.15 41.21 7.36
N SER A 328 27.95 40.95 6.84
CA SER A 328 26.77 41.77 7.11
C SER A 328 26.37 41.80 8.58
N SER A 329 26.52 40.67 9.29
CA SER A 329 26.25 40.59 10.73
C SER A 329 27.30 41.33 11.56
N LEU A 330 28.58 41.26 11.19
CA LEU A 330 29.68 41.92 11.91
C LEU A 330 29.64 43.45 11.78
N ILE A 331 29.28 43.98 10.60
CA ILE A 331 29.16 45.43 10.37
C ILE A 331 27.98 46.01 11.14
N LYS A 332 26.85 45.30 11.23
CA LYS A 332 25.69 45.78 12.00
C LYS A 332 26.02 46.05 13.46
N ASN A 333 27.02 45.37 14.00
CA ASN A 333 27.46 45.54 15.38
C ASN A 333 28.59 46.59 15.54
N ASN A 334 29.18 47.10 14.46
CA ASN A 334 30.33 48.00 14.49
C ASN A 334 30.25 49.06 13.37
N GLU A 335 29.94 50.31 13.74
CA GLU A 335 29.71 51.41 12.78
C GLU A 335 30.98 51.86 12.04
N ASP A 336 32.16 51.65 12.62
CA ASP A 336 33.45 52.09 12.05
C ASP A 336 34.04 51.12 11.02
N TRP A 337 33.33 50.04 10.71
CA TRP A 337 33.83 48.97 9.86
C TRP A 337 33.25 49.08 8.45
N LEU A 338 34.15 49.09 7.47
CA LEU A 338 33.82 49.07 6.06
C LEU A 338 34.17 47.69 5.47
N PHE A 339 33.56 47.37 4.34
CA PHE A 339 33.78 46.10 3.65
C PHE A 339 33.98 46.31 2.16
N VAL A 340 34.71 45.40 1.53
CA VAL A 340 34.89 45.39 0.09
C VAL A 340 33.86 44.47 -0.55
N SER A 341 32.93 45.05 -1.31
CA SER A 341 31.84 44.34 -2.00
C SER A 341 32.34 43.13 -2.79
N GLY A 342 31.74 41.96 -2.55
CA GLY A 342 32.09 40.70 -3.22
C GLY A 342 33.32 39.98 -2.66
N THR A 343 33.92 40.49 -1.58
CA THR A 343 35.07 39.86 -0.90
C THR A 343 34.78 39.57 0.58
N SER A 344 35.73 38.95 1.27
CA SER A 344 35.67 38.63 2.69
C SER A 344 36.40 39.63 3.60
N TYR A 345 36.90 40.72 3.02
CA TYR A 345 37.72 41.68 3.75
C TYR A 345 36.86 42.75 4.42
N LEU A 346 37.13 42.93 5.70
CA LEU A 346 36.70 44.07 6.50
C LEU A 346 37.90 44.99 6.76
N TYR A 347 37.67 46.29 6.82
CA TYR A 347 38.70 47.27 7.15
C TYR A 347 38.12 48.44 7.95
N ASN A 348 38.98 49.11 8.71
CA ASN A 348 38.59 50.28 9.50
C ASN A 348 38.48 51.54 8.62
N CYS A 349 37.51 52.41 8.90
CA CYS A 349 37.40 53.76 8.34
C CYS A 349 38.73 54.55 8.38
N GLN A 350 39.54 54.39 9.44
CA GLN A 350 40.84 55.07 9.52
C GLN A 350 41.79 54.67 8.40
N LEU A 351 41.86 53.37 8.10
CA LEU A 351 42.68 52.88 6.98
C LEU A 351 42.17 53.41 5.65
N HIS A 352 40.86 53.54 5.50
CA HIS A 352 40.26 54.13 4.30
C HIS A 352 40.76 55.57 4.08
N THR A 353 40.73 56.40 5.12
CA THR A 353 41.21 57.77 5.06
C THR A 353 42.70 57.83 4.74
N TYR A 354 43.54 57.01 5.41
CA TYR A 354 44.96 56.95 5.12
C TYR A 354 45.27 56.51 3.68
N ALA A 355 44.55 55.51 3.17
CA ALA A 355 44.71 55.05 1.80
C ALA A 355 44.30 56.11 0.78
N MET A 356 43.20 56.84 1.03
CA MET A 356 42.78 57.97 0.19
C MET A 356 43.83 59.08 0.17
N MET A 357 44.37 59.47 1.32
CA MET A 357 45.44 60.47 1.39
C MET A 357 46.72 60.03 0.66
N ALA A 358 47.12 58.76 0.80
CA ALA A 358 48.31 58.24 0.14
C ALA A 358 48.15 58.12 -1.39
N LEU A 359 46.92 57.96 -1.86
CA LEU A 359 46.60 57.85 -3.29
C LEU A 359 46.24 59.20 -3.93
N ASP A 360 46.07 60.27 -3.15
CA ASP A 360 45.54 61.54 -3.62
C ASP A 360 46.44 62.18 -4.70
N ASP A 361 47.77 62.14 -4.51
CA ASP A 361 48.75 62.58 -5.50
C ASP A 361 48.70 61.75 -6.80
N LEU A 362 48.47 60.45 -6.67
CA LEU A 362 48.36 59.52 -7.80
C LEU A 362 47.03 59.72 -8.57
N ILE A 363 45.94 59.95 -7.83
CA ILE A 363 44.62 60.21 -8.38
C ILE A 363 44.62 61.55 -9.12
N SER A 364 45.19 62.61 -8.52
CA SER A 364 45.31 63.92 -9.13
C SER A 364 46.18 63.89 -10.40
N THR A 365 47.36 63.27 -10.34
CA THR A 365 48.23 63.10 -11.51
C THR A 365 47.51 62.37 -12.65
N ARG A 366 46.82 61.28 -12.34
CA ARG A 366 46.08 60.51 -13.35
C ARG A 366 44.85 61.24 -13.87
N ALA A 367 44.17 62.02 -13.03
CA ALA A 367 43.06 62.88 -13.43
C ALA A 367 43.54 63.97 -14.40
N GLU A 368 44.71 64.57 -14.17
CA GLU A 368 45.33 65.55 -15.07
C GLU A 368 45.71 64.91 -16.43
N GLU A 369 46.31 63.72 -16.42
CA GLU A 369 46.62 62.97 -17.65
C GLU A 369 45.36 62.65 -18.47
N ILE A 370 44.29 62.17 -17.82
CA ILE A 370 43.02 61.87 -18.47
C ILE A 370 42.37 63.16 -18.99
N THR A 371 42.42 64.25 -18.24
CA THR A 371 41.87 65.55 -18.67
C THR A 371 42.64 66.11 -19.87
N SER A 372 43.96 65.94 -19.91
CA SER A 372 44.80 66.37 -21.02
C SER A 372 44.52 65.56 -22.30
N THR A 373 44.27 64.25 -22.18
CA THR A 373 43.95 63.37 -23.31
C THR A 373 42.52 63.57 -23.82
N TRP A 374 41.55 63.78 -22.91
CA TRP A 374 40.19 64.19 -23.27
C TRP A 374 40.14 65.57 -23.93
N GLY A 375 40.92 66.52 -23.41
CA GLY A 375 41.07 67.86 -24.01
C GLY A 375 41.56 67.80 -25.44
N LYS A 376 42.59 66.98 -25.71
CA LYS A 376 43.15 66.73 -27.05
C LYS A 376 42.17 66.01 -27.99
N GLN A 377 41.37 65.07 -27.48
CA GLN A 377 40.31 64.39 -28.27
C GLN A 377 39.13 65.30 -28.62
N LYS A 378 38.85 66.33 -27.82
CA LYS A 378 37.78 67.31 -28.08
C LYS A 378 38.21 68.39 -29.08
N THR A 379 39.48 68.79 -29.08
CA THR A 379 40.05 69.69 -30.09
C THR A 379 40.19 69.01 -31.45
N SER A 380 40.59 67.74 -31.51
CA SER A 380 40.62 67.00 -32.79
C SER A 380 39.22 66.82 -33.41
N LYS A 381 38.20 66.51 -32.61
CA LYS A 381 36.79 66.45 -33.08
C LYS A 381 36.18 67.80 -33.50
N LYS A 382 36.77 68.94 -33.10
CA LYS A 382 36.34 70.27 -33.56
C LYS A 382 37.00 70.70 -34.87
N LEU A 383 38.12 70.09 -35.25
CA LEU A 383 38.85 70.34 -36.49
C LEU A 383 38.34 69.49 -37.67
N GLU A 384 37.54 68.45 -37.41
CA GLU A 384 36.91 67.59 -38.42
C GLU A 384 35.45 67.97 -38.77
N LYS A 385 35.00 69.18 -38.42
CA LYS A 385 33.66 69.70 -38.78
C LYS A 385 33.71 70.88 -39.72
#